data_AF-A0A3N5V5Y5-F1
#
_entry.id   AF-A0A3N5V5Y5-F1
#
_cell.length_a   1.000
_cell.length_b   1.000
_cell.length_c   1.000
_cell.angle_alpha   90.00
_cell.angle_beta   90.00
_cell.angle_gamma   90.00
#
_symmetry.space_group_name_H-M   'P 1'
#
loop_
_entity.id
_entity.type
_entity.pdbx_description
1 polymer ?
#
loop_
_entity_poly.entity_id
_entity_poly.type
_entity_poly.pdbx_seq_one_letter_code
_entity_poly.pdbx_strand_id
1 'polypeptide(L)'
;MCPSFVSGWTLFNFSNRLRYKTDYDNNSFEKNFADYIMSYYYFDTAFNGRKLMKYNNKTASRIKSNILIILAIFFISIASGYSHAGTSMPDSFVFKDKFLPGKGQSIGKILSVKESAIIIHSDDSFGYRANKDLPVFEHDTIVTPKKGGIEILLNDGSKLILASETKLELTKSTYDPNIKTRSSFINMITGKARFLVTKLSNFNSSEFKVKTKTAVAGVRGSDFVVAATPGTTEISALANTSLEVTSILRPDKITILSDYERTTVRQGALPSPVEKISPDEINRIQNELGGAAGSDISGVIINKFSGNNLTNIAIGKGSEANLGTIKIEGSKIKGTVVNEGTASNVTNVAIGNGAAANTSSIIIK
;
A
#
# COMPACT_ATOMS: atom_id res chain seq x y z
N MET A 1 27.81 -22.35 -59.61
CA MET A 1 28.59 -21.59 -60.59
C MET A 1 28.88 -20.21 -60.00
N CYS A 2 30.16 -19.92 -59.80
CA CYS A 2 30.74 -18.60 -59.53
C CYS A 2 30.73 -17.75 -60.84
N PRO A 3 31.14 -16.45 -60.91
CA PRO A 3 31.79 -15.64 -59.87
C PRO A 3 31.47 -14.11 -59.83
N SER A 4 31.98 -13.47 -58.77
CA SER A 4 32.62 -12.13 -58.63
C SER A 4 32.45 -11.01 -59.67
N PHE A 5 32.36 -9.75 -59.20
CA PHE A 5 33.42 -8.75 -59.44
C PHE A 5 33.37 -7.58 -58.43
N VAL A 6 34.57 -7.21 -57.98
CA VAL A 6 34.94 -6.14 -57.05
C VAL A 6 35.41 -4.95 -57.87
N SER A 7 35.08 -3.71 -57.48
CA SER A 7 36.02 -2.58 -57.52
C SER A 7 35.39 -1.33 -56.91
N GLY A 8 35.98 -0.83 -55.81
CA GLY A 8 35.71 0.51 -55.32
C GLY A 8 36.58 1.55 -56.01
N TRP A 9 36.17 2.81 -55.97
CA TRP A 9 37.04 3.99 -55.99
C TRP A 9 36.34 5.13 -55.23
N THR A 10 37.08 5.68 -54.27
CA THR A 10 36.83 6.89 -53.49
C THR A 10 37.01 8.14 -54.35
N LEU A 11 36.19 9.18 -54.16
CA LEU A 11 36.67 10.58 -54.00
C LEU A 11 35.55 11.57 -53.66
N PHE A 12 35.88 12.40 -52.68
CA PHE A 12 35.22 13.60 -52.14
C PHE A 12 34.64 14.56 -53.20
N ASN A 13 33.46 15.16 -52.94
CA ASN A 13 33.35 16.52 -52.39
C ASN A 13 31.91 17.06 -52.28
N PHE A 14 31.67 17.72 -51.15
CA PHE A 14 30.78 18.87 -50.88
C PHE A 14 29.59 19.16 -51.81
N SER A 15 28.36 19.12 -51.26
CA SER A 15 27.58 20.35 -51.05
C SER A 15 26.26 20.09 -50.32
N ASN A 16 25.93 21.03 -49.44
CA ASN A 16 24.70 21.16 -48.68
C ASN A 16 23.43 21.00 -49.53
N ARG A 17 22.46 20.20 -49.08
CA ARG A 17 21.09 20.70 -48.83
C ARG A 17 20.25 19.74 -48.01
N LEU A 18 19.86 20.25 -46.85
CA LEU A 18 18.78 19.78 -46.00
C LEU A 18 17.50 19.50 -46.82
N ARG A 19 16.92 18.32 -46.67
CA ARG A 19 15.46 18.19 -46.57
C ARG A 19 15.12 17.24 -45.42
N TYR A 20 14.41 17.85 -44.48
CA TYR A 20 13.77 17.28 -43.31
C TYR A 20 12.95 16.04 -43.64
N LYS A 21 13.14 15.00 -42.84
CA LYS A 21 12.10 14.03 -42.51
C LYS A 21 11.98 14.00 -40.99
N THR A 22 10.81 14.38 -40.53
CA THR A 22 10.41 14.44 -39.12
C THR A 22 10.16 13.04 -38.59
N ASP A 23 11.00 12.58 -37.67
CA ASP A 23 10.66 11.53 -36.70
C ASP A 23 10.83 12.14 -35.31
N TYR A 24 9.72 12.21 -34.58
CA TYR A 24 9.61 12.80 -33.24
C TYR A 24 9.94 11.68 -32.24
N ASP A 25 11.18 11.66 -31.74
CA ASP A 25 11.63 10.70 -30.73
C ASP A 25 11.85 11.43 -29.40
N ASN A 26 11.06 11.09 -28.38
CA ASN A 26 11.04 11.75 -27.06
C ASN A 26 12.29 11.48 -26.20
N ASN A 27 13.29 10.77 -26.73
CA ASN A 27 14.55 10.47 -26.04
C ASN A 27 15.68 11.48 -26.31
N SER A 28 15.44 12.57 -27.06
CA SER A 28 16.48 13.57 -27.36
C SER A 28 16.53 14.77 -26.40
N PHE A 29 15.58 14.90 -25.46
CA PHE A 29 15.52 16.08 -24.57
C PHE A 29 16.38 15.92 -23.31
N GLU A 30 16.41 14.72 -22.70
CA GLU A 30 17.20 14.46 -21.50
C GLU A 30 18.72 14.45 -21.77
N LYS A 31 19.12 13.98 -22.97
CA LYS A 31 20.54 13.90 -23.35
C LYS A 31 21.17 15.28 -23.59
N ASN A 32 20.41 16.21 -24.16
CA ASN A 32 20.88 17.59 -24.41
C ASN A 32 20.96 18.44 -23.13
N PHE A 33 20.20 18.10 -22.08
CA PHE A 33 20.25 18.84 -20.82
C PHE A 33 21.46 18.46 -19.96
N ALA A 34 21.86 17.18 -19.97
CA ALA A 34 23.06 16.71 -19.28
C ALA A 34 24.35 17.29 -19.89
N ASP A 35 24.43 17.39 -21.21
CA ASP A 35 25.58 17.98 -21.91
C ASP A 35 25.67 19.51 -21.69
N TYR A 36 24.54 20.20 -21.55
CA TYR A 36 24.51 21.64 -21.21
C TYR A 36 25.02 21.92 -19.79
N ILE A 37 24.60 21.13 -18.79
CA ILE A 37 25.03 21.25 -17.39
C ILE A 37 26.53 20.92 -17.24
N MET A 38 27.04 19.91 -17.96
CA MET A 38 28.45 19.52 -17.90
C MET A 38 29.39 20.55 -18.53
N SER A 39 28.92 21.34 -19.50
CA SER A 39 29.72 22.44 -20.08
C SER A 39 29.92 23.61 -19.10
N TYR A 40 28.98 23.81 -18.16
CA TYR A 40 29.02 24.90 -17.19
C TYR A 40 29.94 24.61 -15.99
N TYR A 41 30.07 23.34 -15.57
CA TYR A 41 30.96 22.95 -14.48
C TYR A 41 32.45 22.90 -14.87
N TYR A 42 32.77 22.76 -16.16
CA TYR A 42 34.15 22.82 -16.66
C TYR A 42 34.68 24.24 -16.89
N PHE A 43 33.81 25.26 -16.88
CA PHE A 43 34.22 26.65 -17.08
C PHE A 43 34.70 27.36 -15.81
N ASP A 44 34.40 26.82 -14.62
CA ASP A 44 34.71 27.47 -13.33
C ASP A 44 36.07 27.06 -12.75
N THR A 45 36.77 26.10 -13.35
CA THR A 45 38.12 25.66 -12.93
C THR A 45 39.26 26.20 -13.79
N ALA A 46 38.99 27.00 -14.82
CA ALA A 46 39.99 27.45 -15.79
C ALA A 46 40.34 28.96 -15.74
N PHE A 47 39.94 29.70 -14.70
CA PHE A 47 40.21 31.16 -14.61
C PHE A 47 40.89 31.65 -13.31
N ASN A 48 41.71 30.80 -12.67
CA ASN A 48 42.61 31.24 -11.60
C ASN A 48 44.03 31.53 -12.12
N GLY A 49 44.14 32.46 -13.07
CA GLY A 49 45.44 32.90 -13.56
C GLY A 49 45.41 33.94 -14.66
N ARG A 50 45.11 35.20 -14.32
CA ARG A 50 45.82 36.43 -14.73
C ARG A 50 44.95 37.70 -14.57
N LYS A 51 45.63 38.76 -14.16
CA LYS A 51 45.20 40.16 -14.00
C LYS A 51 44.75 40.80 -15.33
N LEU A 52 43.67 41.59 -15.28
CA LEU A 52 43.40 42.90 -15.92
C LEU A 52 42.01 42.99 -16.58
N MET A 53 41.12 43.79 -16.00
CA MET A 53 40.64 45.07 -16.56
C MET A 53 39.46 45.59 -15.72
N LYS A 54 39.55 46.86 -15.29
CA LYS A 54 38.47 47.58 -14.60
C LYS A 54 37.31 47.77 -15.58
N TYR A 55 36.23 47.00 -15.40
CA TYR A 55 34.98 47.21 -16.14
C TYR A 55 34.07 48.18 -15.40
N ASN A 56 33.52 49.15 -16.13
CA ASN A 56 32.78 50.30 -15.62
C ASN A 56 31.47 49.88 -14.92
N ASN A 57 31.28 50.32 -13.68
CA ASN A 57 30.39 49.70 -12.67
C ASN A 57 28.89 50.04 -12.79
N LYS A 58 28.42 50.61 -13.91
CA LYS A 58 26.99 50.93 -14.11
C LYS A 58 26.25 49.99 -15.06
N THR A 59 26.95 49.27 -15.94
CA THR A 59 26.33 48.37 -16.92
C THR A 59 26.19 46.93 -16.38
N ALA A 60 27.09 46.52 -15.47
CA ALA A 60 27.04 45.19 -14.84
C ALA A 60 25.89 45.03 -13.82
N SER A 61 25.42 46.14 -13.23
CA SER A 61 24.28 46.14 -12.29
C SER A 61 22.94 45.83 -12.99
N ARG A 62 22.71 46.39 -14.19
CA ARG A 62 21.48 46.15 -14.96
C ARG A 62 21.39 44.72 -15.52
N ILE A 63 22.53 44.11 -15.87
CA ILE A 63 22.57 42.73 -16.39
C ILE A 63 22.36 41.71 -15.25
N LYS A 64 22.92 41.95 -14.06
CA LYS A 64 22.66 41.11 -12.87
C LYS A 64 21.21 41.20 -12.39
N SER A 65 20.60 42.39 -12.46
CA SER A 65 19.19 42.58 -12.06
C SER A 65 18.21 41.87 -13.00
N ASN A 66 18.47 41.84 -14.30
CA ASN A 66 17.59 41.18 -15.27
C ASN A 66 17.74 39.65 -15.28
N ILE A 67 18.94 39.12 -14.98
CA ILE A 67 19.16 37.67 -14.84
C ILE A 67 18.52 37.12 -13.56
N LEU A 68 18.49 37.90 -12.47
CA LEU A 68 17.84 37.51 -11.22
C LEU A 68 16.30 37.42 -11.36
N ILE A 69 15.70 38.28 -12.18
CA ILE A 69 14.25 38.27 -12.44
C ILE A 69 13.87 37.10 -13.37
N ILE A 70 14.70 36.77 -14.36
CA ILE A 70 14.47 35.62 -15.25
C ILE A 70 14.65 34.28 -14.49
N LEU A 71 15.60 34.19 -13.56
CA LEU A 71 15.75 33.04 -12.65
C LEU A 71 14.61 32.93 -11.64
N ALA A 72 14.04 34.05 -11.15
CA ALA A 72 12.87 34.03 -10.29
C ALA A 72 11.60 33.57 -11.02
N ILE A 73 11.43 33.93 -12.30
CA ILE A 73 10.31 33.45 -13.14
C ILE A 73 10.48 31.96 -13.52
N PHE A 74 11.72 31.49 -13.68
CA PHE A 74 12.01 30.07 -13.87
C PHE A 74 11.79 29.24 -12.60
N PHE A 75 12.09 29.79 -11.41
CA PHE A 75 11.79 29.15 -10.12
C PHE A 75 10.30 29.16 -9.74
N ILE A 76 9.53 30.16 -10.18
CA ILE A 76 8.06 30.16 -10.01
C ILE A 76 7.40 29.11 -10.91
N SER A 77 8.05 28.70 -12.00
CA SER A 77 7.55 27.66 -12.93
C SER A 77 7.93 26.23 -12.51
N ILE A 78 8.88 26.05 -11.58
CA ILE A 78 9.24 24.74 -11.00
C ILE A 78 8.42 24.44 -9.74
N ALA A 79 7.76 25.45 -9.14
CA ALA A 79 6.85 25.25 -8.01
C ALA A 79 5.44 24.78 -8.40
N SER A 80 5.08 24.76 -9.70
CA SER A 80 3.78 24.30 -10.20
C SER A 80 3.78 22.86 -10.73
N GLY A 81 4.93 22.16 -10.65
CA GLY A 81 5.14 20.83 -11.26
C GLY A 81 5.21 19.66 -10.30
N TYR A 82 5.13 19.87 -8.97
CA TYR A 82 4.91 18.76 -8.05
C TYR A 82 3.47 18.31 -8.16
N SER A 83 3.22 17.45 -9.15
CA SER A 83 2.13 16.50 -9.10
C SER A 83 2.34 15.66 -7.84
N HIS A 84 1.81 16.13 -6.71
CA HIS A 84 1.41 15.25 -5.64
C HIS A 84 0.53 14.21 -6.32
N ALA A 85 0.89 12.93 -6.18
CA ALA A 85 -0.01 11.84 -6.49
C ALA A 85 -1.30 12.10 -5.70
N GLY A 86 -2.26 12.72 -6.37
CA GLY A 86 -3.52 13.13 -5.81
C GLY A 86 -4.19 11.87 -5.30
N THR A 87 -4.44 11.85 -4.00
CA THR A 87 -5.42 10.99 -3.38
C THR A 87 -6.66 11.07 -4.26
N SER A 88 -6.99 10.01 -5.00
CA SER A 88 -8.07 10.03 -5.99
C SER A 88 -9.42 9.97 -5.28
N MET A 89 -9.79 11.09 -4.66
CA MET A 89 -11.14 11.50 -4.33
C MET A 89 -11.41 12.72 -5.21
N PRO A 90 -12.44 12.71 -6.08
CA PRO A 90 -12.80 13.88 -6.88
C PRO A 90 -13.12 15.09 -5.99
N ASP A 91 -12.69 16.29 -6.39
CA ASP A 91 -12.80 17.56 -5.64
C ASP A 91 -14.24 18.06 -5.38
N SER A 92 -15.27 17.28 -5.71
CA SER A 92 -16.66 17.60 -5.37
C SER A 92 -17.52 16.34 -5.20
N PHE A 93 -17.12 15.42 -4.32
CA PHE A 93 -18.01 14.33 -3.92
C PHE A 93 -19.04 14.85 -2.91
N VAL A 94 -20.33 14.83 -3.28
CA VAL A 94 -21.41 15.28 -2.40
C VAL A 94 -21.69 14.20 -1.36
N PHE A 95 -21.42 14.51 -0.10
CA PHE A 95 -21.82 13.66 1.01
C PHE A 95 -23.28 13.92 1.38
N LYS A 96 -24.03 12.85 1.62
CA LYS A 96 -25.36 12.94 2.23
C LYS A 96 -25.26 12.64 3.72
N ASP A 97 -25.90 13.47 4.54
CA ASP A 97 -25.94 13.29 6.00
C ASP A 97 -26.70 12.03 6.42
N LYS A 98 -27.72 11.65 5.63
CA LYS A 98 -28.53 10.46 5.88
C LYS A 98 -28.20 9.35 4.88
N PHE A 99 -27.93 8.16 5.41
CA PHE A 99 -27.79 6.94 4.62
C PHE A 99 -29.09 6.61 3.89
N LEU A 100 -28.99 6.36 2.60
CA LEU A 100 -30.09 5.86 1.78
C LEU A 100 -29.67 4.48 1.26
N PRO A 101 -30.52 3.43 1.38
CA PRO A 101 -30.17 2.11 0.88
C PRO A 101 -29.81 2.10 -0.61
N GLY A 102 -28.82 1.29 -0.98
CA GLY A 102 -28.50 0.96 -2.36
C GLY A 102 -29.58 0.11 -3.03
N LYS A 103 -29.43 -0.13 -4.34
CA LYS A 103 -30.37 -0.95 -5.10
C LYS A 103 -30.17 -2.43 -4.82
N GLY A 104 -31.28 -3.18 -4.80
CA GLY A 104 -31.26 -4.63 -4.62
C GLY A 104 -31.26 -5.07 -3.16
N GLN A 105 -30.98 -6.36 -2.93
CA GLN A 105 -30.84 -6.90 -1.59
C GLN A 105 -29.45 -6.59 -1.03
N SER A 106 -29.40 -6.40 0.29
CA SER A 106 -28.12 -6.26 0.98
C SER A 106 -27.30 -7.55 0.85
N ILE A 107 -26.01 -7.41 0.56
CA ILE A 107 -25.05 -8.51 0.45
C ILE A 107 -24.20 -8.69 1.71
N GLY A 108 -24.39 -7.82 2.70
CA GLY A 108 -23.65 -7.85 3.96
C GLY A 108 -23.92 -6.62 4.82
N LYS A 109 -23.12 -6.45 5.87
CA LYS A 109 -23.22 -5.30 6.76
C LYS A 109 -21.86 -4.89 7.31
N ILE A 110 -21.76 -3.65 7.74
CA ILE A 110 -20.57 -3.11 8.40
C ILE A 110 -20.53 -3.59 9.84
N LEU A 111 -19.44 -4.25 10.25
CA LEU A 111 -19.21 -4.67 11.63
C LEU A 111 -18.60 -3.55 12.48
N SER A 112 -17.64 -2.82 11.93
CA SER A 112 -16.94 -1.74 12.61
C SER A 112 -16.31 -0.77 11.62
N VAL A 113 -16.08 0.47 12.08
CA VAL A 113 -15.38 1.52 11.33
C VAL A 113 -14.30 2.09 12.25
N LYS A 114 -13.06 2.14 11.76
CA LYS A 114 -11.94 2.84 12.39
C LYS A 114 -11.85 4.23 11.78
N GLU A 115 -12.03 5.27 12.58
CA GLU A 115 -12.00 6.70 12.20
C GLU A 115 -13.05 7.10 11.15
N SER A 116 -12.90 6.60 9.92
CA SER A 116 -13.84 6.87 8.83
C SER A 116 -13.73 5.83 7.70
N ALA A 117 -14.86 5.63 7.04
CA ALA A 117 -14.96 4.95 5.75
C ALA A 117 -16.18 5.53 5.01
N ILE A 118 -16.18 5.40 3.69
CA ILE A 118 -17.19 5.97 2.80
C ILE A 118 -17.73 4.84 1.93
N ILE A 119 -19.05 4.77 1.83
CA ILE A 119 -19.77 3.90 0.90
C ILE A 119 -20.24 4.77 -0.26
N ILE A 120 -20.02 4.31 -1.48
CA ILE A 120 -20.52 4.92 -2.72
C ILE A 120 -21.33 3.84 -3.42
N HIS A 121 -22.61 4.10 -3.67
CA HIS A 121 -23.46 3.15 -4.40
C HIS A 121 -23.17 3.19 -5.90
N SER A 122 -23.68 2.20 -6.64
CA SER A 122 -23.49 2.06 -8.11
C SER A 122 -23.86 3.27 -8.97
N ASP A 123 -24.68 4.20 -8.47
CA ASP A 123 -25.02 5.42 -9.20
C ASP A 123 -23.92 6.49 -9.14
N ASP A 124 -22.83 6.24 -8.40
CA ASP A 124 -21.69 7.12 -8.14
C ASP A 124 -22.10 8.56 -7.75
N SER A 125 -23.34 8.73 -7.29
CA SER A 125 -23.96 10.05 -7.16
C SER A 125 -23.63 10.70 -5.83
N PHE A 126 -23.50 9.90 -4.77
CA PHE A 126 -23.29 10.38 -3.42
C PHE A 126 -22.39 9.45 -2.61
N GLY A 127 -21.63 10.05 -1.69
CA GLY A 127 -20.87 9.34 -0.67
C GLY A 127 -21.63 9.31 0.64
N TYR A 128 -21.62 8.16 1.31
CA TYR A 128 -22.24 7.98 2.61
C TYR A 128 -21.18 7.60 3.65
N ARG A 129 -21.20 8.25 4.80
CA ARG A 129 -20.33 7.86 5.91
C ARG A 129 -20.73 6.47 6.41
N ALA A 130 -19.79 5.54 6.36
CA ALA A 130 -19.96 4.20 6.92
C ALA A 130 -20.13 4.28 8.43
N ASN A 131 -21.06 3.49 8.95
CA ASN A 131 -21.31 3.29 10.37
C ASN A 131 -21.63 1.81 10.61
N LYS A 132 -21.42 1.36 11.85
CA LYS A 132 -21.76 0.00 12.26
C LYS A 132 -23.23 -0.35 11.94
N ASP A 133 -23.45 -1.60 11.55
CA ASP A 133 -24.73 -2.21 11.19
C ASP A 133 -25.40 -1.67 9.91
N LEU A 134 -24.80 -0.68 9.23
CA LEU A 134 -25.28 -0.28 7.91
C LEU A 134 -25.10 -1.43 6.90
N PRO A 135 -26.10 -1.67 6.03
CA PRO A 135 -26.01 -2.67 4.97
C PRO A 135 -25.06 -2.21 3.87
N VAL A 136 -24.45 -3.18 3.19
CA VAL A 136 -23.72 -2.97 1.93
C VAL A 136 -24.43 -3.71 0.80
N PHE A 137 -24.37 -3.14 -0.39
CA PHE A 137 -25.08 -3.61 -1.58
C PHE A 137 -24.10 -4.01 -2.69
N GLU A 138 -24.62 -4.77 -3.65
CA GLU A 138 -23.87 -5.06 -4.87
C GLU A 138 -23.50 -3.76 -5.60
N HIS A 139 -22.28 -3.73 -6.15
CA HIS A 139 -21.65 -2.57 -6.78
C HIS A 139 -21.35 -1.39 -5.83
N ASP A 140 -21.44 -1.58 -4.52
CA ASP A 140 -20.92 -0.59 -3.57
C ASP A 140 -19.40 -0.49 -3.69
N THR A 141 -18.90 0.73 -3.82
CA THR A 141 -17.49 1.06 -3.65
C THR A 141 -17.23 1.56 -2.24
N ILE A 142 -16.33 0.88 -1.55
CA ILE A 142 -15.88 1.20 -0.20
C ILE A 142 -14.55 1.93 -0.29
N VAL A 143 -14.47 3.09 0.35
CA VAL A 143 -13.26 3.92 0.39
C VAL A 143 -12.87 4.22 1.83
N THR A 144 -11.63 3.92 2.20
CA THR A 144 -11.05 4.29 3.49
C THR A 144 -9.99 5.39 3.27
N PRO A 145 -10.15 6.58 3.87
CA PRO A 145 -9.15 7.64 3.77
C PRO A 145 -7.95 7.38 4.69
N LYS A 146 -7.03 8.34 4.79
CA LYS A 146 -5.89 8.29 5.71
C LYS A 146 -6.36 8.08 7.16
N LYS A 147 -5.81 7.08 7.85
CA LYS A 147 -6.23 6.57 9.19
C LYS A 147 -7.59 5.85 9.24
N GLY A 148 -8.33 5.80 8.13
CA GLY A 148 -9.59 5.08 8.03
C GLY A 148 -9.41 3.57 8.04
N GLY A 149 -10.49 2.85 8.31
CA GLY A 149 -10.54 1.39 8.25
C GLY A 149 -11.97 0.90 8.43
N ILE A 150 -12.28 -0.29 7.93
CA ILE A 150 -13.63 -0.86 8.02
C ILE A 150 -13.59 -2.38 8.01
N GLU A 151 -14.43 -3.00 8.82
CA GLU A 151 -14.72 -4.44 8.77
C GLU A 151 -16.14 -4.65 8.24
N ILE A 152 -16.28 -5.50 7.23
CA ILE A 152 -17.55 -5.84 6.58
C ILE A 152 -17.77 -7.34 6.73
N LEU A 153 -18.98 -7.73 7.15
CA LEU A 153 -19.46 -9.10 7.17
C LEU A 153 -20.39 -9.33 5.98
N LEU A 154 -20.04 -10.26 5.10
CA LEU A 154 -20.90 -10.69 4.01
C LEU A 154 -21.92 -11.72 4.49
N ASN A 155 -23.01 -11.90 3.73
CA ASN A 155 -24.09 -12.83 4.06
C ASN A 155 -23.65 -14.31 4.09
N ASP A 156 -22.54 -14.66 3.42
CA ASP A 156 -21.94 -16.00 3.45
C ASP A 156 -21.06 -16.23 4.70
N GLY A 157 -20.98 -15.24 5.59
CA GLY A 157 -20.16 -15.25 6.81
C GLY A 157 -18.72 -14.80 6.60
N SER A 158 -18.28 -14.53 5.37
CA SER A 158 -16.93 -14.05 5.08
C SER A 158 -16.74 -12.62 5.59
N LYS A 159 -15.53 -12.29 6.03
CA LYS A 159 -15.18 -10.96 6.52
C LYS A 159 -14.14 -10.28 5.64
N LEU A 160 -14.37 -9.00 5.36
CA LEU A 160 -13.45 -8.14 4.64
C LEU A 160 -12.97 -7.05 5.60
N ILE A 161 -11.67 -6.95 5.81
CA ILE A 161 -11.06 -5.94 6.69
C ILE A 161 -10.17 -5.05 5.84
N LEU A 162 -10.59 -3.81 5.62
CA LEU A 162 -9.88 -2.85 4.79
C LEU A 162 -9.03 -1.93 5.68
N ALA A 163 -7.74 -1.80 5.34
CA ALA A 163 -6.83 -0.87 5.96
C ALA A 163 -7.14 0.58 5.53
N SER A 164 -6.36 1.53 6.01
CA SER A 164 -6.37 2.90 5.48
C SER A 164 -5.98 2.94 4.01
N GLU A 165 -6.38 4.00 3.32
CA GLU A 165 -6.00 4.27 1.92
C GLU A 165 -6.37 3.12 0.97
N THR A 166 -7.54 2.53 1.21
CA THR A 166 -8.03 1.37 0.46
C THR A 166 -9.30 1.73 -0.29
N LYS A 167 -9.36 1.31 -1.57
CA LYS A 167 -10.54 1.42 -2.42
C LYS A 167 -10.87 0.05 -3.00
N LEU A 168 -12.09 -0.42 -2.75
CA LEU A 168 -12.56 -1.75 -3.13
C LEU A 168 -14.02 -1.68 -3.53
N GLU A 169 -14.38 -2.38 -4.60
CA GLU A 169 -15.73 -2.47 -5.11
C GLU A 169 -16.27 -3.89 -4.90
N LEU A 170 -17.48 -3.99 -4.35
CA LEU A 170 -18.21 -5.23 -4.15
C LEU A 170 -18.99 -5.60 -5.42
N THR A 171 -18.29 -6.05 -6.45
CA THR A 171 -18.86 -6.26 -7.80
C THR A 171 -20.03 -7.23 -7.82
N LYS A 172 -19.95 -8.34 -7.07
CA LYS A 172 -21.02 -9.33 -6.96
C LYS A 172 -20.90 -10.13 -5.68
N SER A 173 -22.03 -10.46 -5.07
CA SER A 173 -22.08 -11.40 -3.96
C SER A 173 -23.44 -12.09 -3.90
N THR A 174 -23.53 -13.22 -4.62
CA THR A 174 -24.70 -14.09 -4.60
C THR A 174 -24.45 -15.24 -3.63
N TYR A 175 -25.33 -15.41 -2.65
CA TYR A 175 -25.28 -16.48 -1.67
C TYR A 175 -26.69 -17.05 -1.49
N ASP A 176 -26.88 -18.31 -1.88
CA ASP A 176 -28.13 -19.02 -1.70
C ASP A 176 -27.87 -20.36 -0.98
N PRO A 177 -28.24 -20.49 0.30
CA PRO A 177 -28.06 -21.71 1.06
C PRO A 177 -29.01 -22.84 0.65
N ASN A 178 -30.14 -22.54 0.00
CA ASN A 178 -31.14 -23.55 -0.37
C ASN A 178 -30.64 -24.39 -1.55
N ILE A 179 -30.12 -23.74 -2.59
CA ILE A 179 -29.50 -24.40 -3.74
C ILE A 179 -27.99 -24.62 -3.56
N LYS A 180 -27.45 -24.22 -2.40
CA LYS A 180 -26.05 -24.45 -1.99
C LYS A 180 -25.04 -23.86 -2.97
N THR A 181 -25.25 -22.60 -3.36
CA THR A 181 -24.37 -21.86 -4.27
C THR A 181 -23.85 -20.57 -3.67
N ARG A 182 -22.55 -20.29 -3.88
CA ARG A 182 -21.92 -19.01 -3.58
C ARG A 182 -21.12 -18.52 -4.79
N SER A 183 -21.27 -17.23 -5.10
CA SER A 183 -20.45 -16.53 -6.07
C SER A 183 -20.18 -15.10 -5.58
N SER A 184 -18.95 -14.84 -5.15
CA SER A 184 -18.51 -13.53 -4.67
C SER A 184 -17.34 -13.03 -5.51
N PHE A 185 -17.49 -11.85 -6.10
CA PHE A 185 -16.46 -11.18 -6.88
C PHE A 185 -16.22 -9.79 -6.29
N ILE A 186 -14.96 -9.55 -5.94
CA ILE A 186 -14.51 -8.31 -5.32
C ILE A 186 -13.40 -7.73 -6.18
N ASN A 187 -13.51 -6.45 -6.49
CA ASN A 187 -12.52 -5.71 -7.27
C ASN A 187 -11.76 -4.76 -6.36
N MET A 188 -10.52 -5.09 -6.03
CA MET A 188 -9.65 -4.28 -5.19
C MET A 188 -8.81 -3.35 -6.06
N ILE A 189 -9.12 -2.05 -6.00
CA ILE A 189 -8.54 -1.04 -6.88
C ILE A 189 -7.16 -0.61 -6.38
N THR A 190 -7.02 -0.39 -5.07
CA THR A 190 -5.76 -0.02 -4.40
C THR A 190 -5.88 -0.22 -2.89
N GLY A 191 -4.75 -0.31 -2.19
CA GLY A 191 -4.66 -0.35 -0.73
C GLY A 191 -4.31 -1.72 -0.19
N LYS A 192 -4.76 -2.02 1.03
CA LYS A 192 -4.49 -3.30 1.70
C LYS A 192 -5.76 -3.82 2.38
N ALA A 193 -6.08 -5.09 2.18
CA ALA A 193 -7.25 -5.71 2.81
C ALA A 193 -6.97 -7.17 3.19
N ARG A 194 -7.53 -7.60 4.33
CA ARG A 194 -7.61 -9.01 4.74
C ARG A 194 -8.97 -9.57 4.36
N PHE A 195 -8.95 -10.77 3.81
CA PHE A 195 -10.11 -11.54 3.40
C PHE A 195 -10.13 -12.82 4.22
N LEU A 196 -11.04 -12.90 5.18
CA LEU A 196 -11.32 -14.12 5.94
C LEU A 196 -12.55 -14.77 5.33
N VAL A 197 -12.33 -15.67 4.39
CA VAL A 197 -13.39 -16.28 3.58
C VAL A 197 -13.86 -17.58 4.21
N THR A 198 -15.15 -17.66 4.52
CA THR A 198 -15.75 -18.85 5.11
C THR A 198 -15.67 -20.03 4.15
N LYS A 199 -15.20 -21.17 4.67
CA LYS A 199 -15.15 -22.42 3.92
C LYS A 199 -16.52 -23.10 3.97
N LEU A 200 -17.21 -23.13 2.83
CA LEU A 200 -18.53 -23.76 2.67
C LEU A 200 -18.38 -25.15 2.02
N SER A 201 -17.84 -26.11 2.77
CA SER A 201 -17.52 -27.46 2.25
C SER A 201 -18.76 -28.24 1.76
N ASN A 202 -19.95 -27.90 2.25
CA ASN A 202 -21.22 -28.53 1.89
C ASN A 202 -21.89 -27.88 0.65
N PHE A 203 -21.25 -26.90 0.02
CA PHE A 203 -21.79 -26.23 -1.17
C PHE A 203 -21.34 -26.89 -2.47
N ASN A 204 -22.25 -26.96 -3.45
CA ASN A 204 -22.01 -27.59 -4.74
C ASN A 204 -21.10 -26.73 -5.62
N SER A 205 -21.32 -25.40 -5.57
CA SER A 205 -20.52 -24.40 -6.26
C SER A 205 -20.22 -23.27 -5.29
N SER A 206 -18.93 -22.98 -5.10
CA SER A 206 -18.49 -21.97 -4.14
C SER A 206 -17.26 -21.27 -4.69
N GLU A 207 -17.50 -20.11 -5.29
CA GLU A 207 -16.48 -19.26 -5.88
C GLU A 207 -16.37 -17.96 -5.09
N PHE A 208 -15.14 -17.62 -4.73
CA PHE A 208 -14.82 -16.34 -4.14
C PHE A 208 -13.55 -15.83 -4.82
N LYS A 209 -13.63 -14.68 -5.48
CA LYS A 209 -12.53 -14.11 -6.26
C LYS A 209 -12.27 -12.66 -5.87
N VAL A 210 -11.00 -12.37 -5.60
CA VAL A 210 -10.49 -11.01 -5.44
C VAL A 210 -9.66 -10.68 -6.67
N LYS A 211 -10.09 -9.70 -7.44
CA LYS A 211 -9.40 -9.20 -8.62
C LYS A 211 -8.73 -7.87 -8.30
N THR A 212 -7.53 -7.66 -8.80
CA THR A 212 -6.83 -6.36 -8.78
C THR A 212 -6.56 -5.89 -10.21
N LYS A 213 -5.66 -4.91 -10.40
CA LYS A 213 -5.17 -4.54 -11.74
C LYS A 213 -4.13 -5.51 -12.31
N THR A 214 -3.52 -6.37 -11.49
CA THR A 214 -2.46 -7.27 -11.96
C THR A 214 -2.76 -8.75 -11.71
N ALA A 215 -3.59 -9.08 -10.73
CA ALA A 215 -3.83 -10.46 -10.30
C ALA A 215 -5.31 -10.80 -10.12
N VAL A 216 -5.60 -12.10 -10.11
CA VAL A 216 -6.83 -12.68 -9.58
C VAL A 216 -6.44 -13.74 -8.54
N ALA A 217 -6.97 -13.59 -7.33
CA ALA A 217 -6.92 -14.59 -6.26
C ALA A 217 -8.27 -15.31 -6.15
N GLY A 218 -8.30 -16.61 -6.41
CA GLY A 218 -9.48 -17.46 -6.28
C GLY A 218 -9.39 -18.37 -5.06
N VAL A 219 -10.45 -18.42 -4.26
CA VAL A 219 -10.52 -19.24 -3.03
C VAL A 219 -11.86 -19.94 -2.86
N ARG A 220 -11.84 -21.04 -2.09
CA ARG A 220 -13.05 -21.67 -1.54
C ARG A 220 -13.26 -21.34 -0.06
N GLY A 221 -12.17 -21.16 0.68
CA GLY A 221 -12.15 -20.74 2.08
C GLY A 221 -10.70 -20.59 2.51
N SER A 222 -10.34 -19.43 3.03
CA SER A 222 -8.94 -19.02 3.26
C SER A 222 -8.90 -17.74 4.08
N ASP A 223 -7.75 -17.48 4.70
CA ASP A 223 -7.44 -16.25 5.40
C ASP A 223 -6.20 -15.63 4.75
N PHE A 224 -6.38 -14.54 4.03
CA PHE A 224 -5.30 -13.97 3.22
C PHE A 224 -5.37 -12.46 3.15
N VAL A 225 -4.23 -11.86 2.82
CA VAL A 225 -4.07 -10.41 2.68
C VAL A 225 -3.69 -10.11 1.24
N VAL A 226 -4.35 -9.10 0.69
CA VAL A 226 -4.01 -8.52 -0.61
C VAL A 226 -3.54 -7.09 -0.37
N ALA A 227 -2.36 -6.75 -0.89
CA ALA A 227 -1.87 -5.39 -0.98
C ALA A 227 -1.73 -5.01 -2.46
N ALA A 228 -2.51 -4.04 -2.92
CA ALA A 228 -2.62 -3.67 -4.32
C ALA A 228 -2.22 -2.22 -4.56
N THR A 229 -1.42 -2.01 -5.59
CA THR A 229 -1.17 -0.70 -6.20
C THR A 229 -1.56 -0.78 -7.68
N PRO A 230 -1.54 0.33 -8.44
CA PRO A 230 -1.83 0.26 -9.87
C PRO A 230 -0.91 -0.67 -10.67
N GLY A 231 0.35 -0.85 -10.22
CA GLY A 231 1.37 -1.61 -10.94
C GLY A 231 1.74 -2.95 -10.31
N THR A 232 1.30 -3.24 -9.08
CA THR A 232 1.69 -4.45 -8.36
C THR A 232 0.56 -4.96 -7.46
N THR A 233 0.53 -6.28 -7.25
CA THR A 233 -0.30 -6.91 -6.23
C THR A 233 0.53 -7.93 -5.48
N GLU A 234 0.62 -7.78 -4.18
CA GLU A 234 1.17 -8.78 -3.27
C GLU A 234 0.02 -9.54 -2.61
N ILE A 235 0.12 -10.88 -2.58
CA ILE A 235 -0.85 -11.75 -1.92
C ILE A 235 -0.09 -12.57 -0.89
N SER A 236 -0.53 -12.49 0.36
CA SER A 236 0.05 -13.19 1.51
C SER A 236 -1.01 -14.09 2.14
N ALA A 237 -0.75 -15.40 2.16
CA ALA A 237 -1.59 -16.39 2.80
C ALA A 237 -1.29 -16.47 4.31
N LEU A 238 -2.33 -16.53 5.13
CA LEU A 238 -2.26 -16.76 6.56
C LEU A 238 -2.61 -18.23 6.86
N ALA A 239 -2.93 -18.56 8.11
CA ALA A 239 -3.24 -19.93 8.52
C ALA A 239 -4.47 -20.51 7.80
N ASN A 240 -4.50 -21.83 7.59
CA ASN A 240 -5.63 -22.56 7.01
C ASN A 240 -6.05 -22.07 5.61
N THR A 241 -5.07 -21.79 4.77
CA THR A 241 -5.24 -21.14 3.47
C THR A 241 -4.75 -22.01 2.33
N SER A 242 -5.57 -22.03 1.28
CA SER A 242 -5.18 -22.56 -0.02
C SER A 242 -5.88 -21.73 -1.09
N LEU A 243 -5.09 -20.97 -1.85
CA LEU A 243 -5.61 -20.04 -2.83
C LEU A 243 -4.86 -20.13 -4.16
N GLU A 244 -5.61 -19.95 -5.25
CA GLU A 244 -5.11 -19.89 -6.61
C GLU A 244 -4.82 -18.44 -6.97
N VAL A 245 -3.58 -18.12 -7.35
CA VAL A 245 -3.18 -16.82 -7.87
C VAL A 245 -2.89 -16.94 -9.35
N THR A 246 -3.45 -16.02 -10.13
CA THR A 246 -3.15 -15.87 -11.56
C THR A 246 -2.84 -14.42 -11.88
N SER A 247 -2.06 -14.20 -12.93
CA SER A 247 -1.95 -12.89 -13.57
C SER A 247 -3.15 -12.67 -14.48
N ILE A 248 -3.65 -11.44 -14.55
CA ILE A 248 -4.78 -11.09 -15.44
C ILE A 248 -4.46 -11.38 -16.91
N LEU A 249 -3.18 -11.32 -17.30
CA LEU A 249 -2.77 -11.58 -18.68
C LEU A 249 -2.71 -13.07 -19.02
N ARG A 250 -2.52 -13.94 -18.03
CA ARG A 250 -2.31 -15.38 -18.20
C ARG A 250 -3.12 -16.15 -17.14
N PRO A 251 -4.46 -16.17 -17.28
CA PRO A 251 -5.33 -16.90 -16.35
C PRO A 251 -5.14 -18.43 -16.44
N ASP A 252 -4.48 -18.92 -17.49
CA ASP A 252 -4.10 -20.33 -17.67
C ASP A 252 -2.91 -20.77 -16.79
N LYS A 253 -2.13 -19.81 -16.26
CA LYS A 253 -0.96 -20.07 -15.42
C LYS A 253 -1.29 -19.81 -13.96
N ILE A 254 -1.68 -20.88 -13.27
CA ILE A 254 -2.05 -20.87 -11.86
C ILE A 254 -0.82 -21.10 -10.98
N THR A 255 -0.67 -20.25 -9.97
CA THR A 255 0.26 -20.43 -8.84
C THR A 255 -0.57 -20.68 -7.59
N ILE A 256 -0.29 -21.76 -6.86
CA ILE A 256 -0.99 -22.08 -5.62
C ILE A 256 -0.19 -21.49 -4.45
N LEU A 257 -0.87 -20.80 -3.54
CA LEU A 257 -0.33 -20.36 -2.25
C LEU A 257 -0.98 -21.14 -1.12
N SER A 258 -0.14 -21.61 -0.19
CA SER A 258 -0.52 -22.31 1.04
C SER A 258 -0.19 -21.46 2.27
N ASP A 259 -0.41 -21.99 3.47
CA ASP A 259 -0.13 -21.31 4.73
C ASP A 259 1.24 -20.63 4.78
N TYR A 260 1.21 -19.34 5.18
CA TYR A 260 2.39 -18.49 5.40
C TYR A 260 3.27 -18.35 4.16
N GLU A 261 2.65 -18.34 2.99
CA GLU A 261 3.30 -18.11 1.71
C GLU A 261 2.87 -16.79 1.07
N ARG A 262 3.75 -16.25 0.22
CA ARG A 262 3.54 -15.00 -0.50
C ARG A 262 3.94 -15.14 -1.96
N THR A 263 3.24 -14.38 -2.81
CA THR A 263 3.70 -14.07 -4.16
C THR A 263 3.40 -12.61 -4.50
N THR A 264 4.14 -12.05 -5.45
CA THR A 264 3.88 -10.73 -6.03
C THR A 264 3.62 -10.85 -7.52
N VAL A 265 2.57 -10.20 -7.99
CA VAL A 265 2.22 -10.08 -9.41
C VAL A 265 2.42 -8.63 -9.85
N ARG A 266 3.47 -8.38 -10.62
CA ARG A 266 3.70 -7.06 -11.25
C ARG A 266 2.86 -6.94 -12.51
N GLN A 267 2.51 -5.72 -12.90
CA GLN A 267 1.80 -5.45 -14.14
C GLN A 267 2.60 -6.01 -15.32
N GLY A 268 1.94 -6.74 -16.22
CA GLY A 268 2.64 -7.38 -17.34
C GLY A 268 3.27 -8.73 -17.03
N ALA A 269 3.38 -9.13 -15.75
CA ALA A 269 4.14 -10.29 -15.32
C ALA A 269 3.25 -11.44 -14.81
N LEU A 270 3.82 -12.64 -14.78
CA LEU A 270 3.30 -13.78 -14.02
C LEU A 270 3.55 -13.58 -12.52
N PRO A 271 2.88 -14.35 -11.63
CA PRO A 271 3.23 -14.39 -10.22
C PRO A 271 4.71 -14.74 -10.02
N SER A 272 5.37 -14.06 -9.08
CA SER A 272 6.74 -14.39 -8.68
C SER A 272 6.79 -15.80 -8.07
N PRO A 273 7.98 -16.41 -7.99
CA PRO A 273 8.19 -17.59 -7.15
C PRO A 273 7.62 -17.36 -5.75
N VAL A 274 7.06 -18.43 -5.17
CA VAL A 274 6.43 -18.39 -3.86
C VAL A 274 7.50 -18.30 -2.78
N GLU A 275 7.31 -17.37 -1.83
CA GLU A 275 8.22 -17.11 -0.72
C GLU A 275 7.53 -17.43 0.61
N LYS A 276 8.29 -17.93 1.59
CA LYS A 276 7.79 -18.14 2.96
C LYS A 276 7.81 -16.83 3.74
N ILE A 277 6.76 -16.59 4.51
CA ILE A 277 6.63 -15.43 5.40
C ILE A 277 7.10 -15.84 6.80
N SER A 278 7.95 -15.01 7.40
CA SER A 278 8.41 -15.23 8.78
C SER A 278 7.28 -14.97 9.80
N PRO A 279 7.30 -15.63 10.97
CA PRO A 279 6.30 -15.40 12.03
C PRO A 279 6.20 -13.93 12.46
N ASP A 280 7.33 -13.22 12.57
CA ASP A 280 7.35 -11.80 12.94
C ASP A 280 6.63 -10.94 11.91
N GLU A 281 6.78 -11.27 10.63
CA GLU A 281 6.12 -10.56 9.55
C GLU A 281 4.62 -10.89 9.47
N ILE A 282 4.22 -12.14 9.75
CA ILE A 282 2.81 -12.50 9.94
C ILE A 282 2.18 -11.65 11.04
N ASN A 283 2.86 -11.51 12.18
CA ASN A 283 2.39 -10.68 13.28
C ASN A 283 2.25 -9.20 12.86
N ARG A 284 3.22 -8.67 12.10
CA ARG A 284 3.14 -7.30 11.56
C ARG A 284 1.96 -7.12 10.63
N ILE A 285 1.77 -8.02 9.66
CA ILE A 285 0.65 -7.99 8.72
C ILE A 285 -0.69 -8.02 9.47
N GLN A 286 -0.81 -8.89 10.48
CA GLN A 286 -2.02 -8.99 11.28
C GLN A 286 -2.28 -7.74 12.12
N ASN A 287 -1.24 -7.11 12.68
CA ASN A 287 -1.37 -5.89 13.48
C ASN A 287 -1.75 -4.67 12.62
N GLU A 288 -1.22 -4.57 11.40
CA GLU A 288 -1.59 -3.49 10.46
C GLU A 288 -3.08 -3.53 10.08
N LEU A 289 -3.64 -4.74 10.00
CA LEU A 289 -5.04 -4.99 9.61
C LEU A 289 -5.96 -5.14 10.82
N GLY A 290 -5.41 -5.35 12.03
CA GLY A 290 -6.13 -5.51 13.29
C GLY A 290 -6.78 -4.23 13.82
N GLY A 291 -6.70 -3.12 13.10
CA GLY A 291 -7.28 -1.84 13.51
C GLY A 291 -8.82 -1.76 13.53
N ALA A 292 -9.54 -2.78 13.07
CA ALA A 292 -11.02 -2.79 13.06
C ALA A 292 -11.65 -3.64 14.18
N ALA A 293 -10.84 -4.37 14.95
CA ALA A 293 -11.28 -5.03 16.16
C ALA A 293 -10.17 -4.96 17.19
N GLY A 294 -10.33 -4.06 18.16
CA GLY A 294 -9.97 -4.46 19.52
C GLY A 294 -10.68 -5.79 19.75
N SER A 295 -9.92 -6.87 19.70
CA SER A 295 -10.45 -8.19 19.97
C SER A 295 -10.66 -8.20 21.46
N ASP A 296 -11.87 -7.83 21.89
CA ASP A 296 -12.18 -7.69 23.30
C ASP A 296 -11.86 -9.03 24.00
N ILE A 297 -10.88 -9.03 24.89
CA ILE A 297 -10.44 -10.23 25.58
C ILE A 297 -11.53 -10.59 26.59
N SER A 298 -12.28 -11.65 26.30
CA SER A 298 -13.31 -12.19 27.19
C SER A 298 -12.76 -13.41 27.92
N GLY A 299 -12.46 -13.29 29.22
CA GLY A 299 -11.88 -14.39 29.99
C GLY A 299 -10.93 -13.92 31.10
N VAL A 300 -10.05 -14.83 31.55
CA VAL A 300 -9.06 -14.53 32.59
C VAL A 300 -7.69 -14.36 31.96
N ILE A 301 -7.03 -13.23 32.23
CA ILE A 301 -5.62 -13.00 31.90
C ILE A 301 -4.84 -13.24 33.19
N ILE A 302 -3.86 -14.14 33.16
CA ILE A 302 -2.98 -14.41 34.29
C ILE A 302 -1.53 -14.22 33.83
N ASN A 303 -0.86 -13.18 34.33
CA ASN A 303 0.60 -13.10 34.24
C ASN A 303 1.19 -13.75 35.48
N LYS A 304 1.71 -14.97 35.35
CA LYS A 304 2.40 -15.66 36.45
C LYS A 304 3.89 -15.68 36.16
N PHE A 305 4.65 -14.82 36.84
CA PHE A 305 6.08 -14.67 36.61
C PHE A 305 6.84 -14.87 37.91
N SER A 306 7.91 -15.66 37.89
CA SER A 306 8.81 -15.81 39.03
C SER A 306 10.26 -15.79 38.55
N GLY A 307 11.11 -14.97 39.18
CA GLY A 307 12.51 -14.88 38.79
C GLY A 307 13.40 -14.21 39.83
N ASN A 308 14.67 -14.62 39.88
CA ASN A 308 15.70 -14.05 40.75
C ASN A 308 16.84 -13.51 39.89
N ASN A 309 17.54 -12.47 40.34
CA ASN A 309 18.72 -11.89 39.68
C ASN A 309 18.44 -11.42 38.25
N LEU A 310 17.34 -10.68 38.08
CA LEU A 310 16.87 -10.27 36.76
C LEU A 310 17.51 -8.96 36.33
N THR A 311 17.84 -8.83 35.05
CA THR A 311 18.30 -7.57 34.47
C THR A 311 17.49 -7.28 33.21
N ASN A 312 16.72 -6.21 33.22
CA ASN A 312 15.88 -5.74 32.12
C ASN A 312 16.30 -4.31 31.75
N ILE A 313 16.91 -4.13 30.59
CA ILE A 313 17.54 -2.86 30.22
C ILE A 313 17.06 -2.43 28.83
N ALA A 314 16.44 -1.26 28.75
CA ALA A 314 16.08 -0.56 27.53
C ALA A 314 16.98 0.67 27.35
N ILE A 315 17.80 0.72 26.30
CA ILE A 315 18.66 1.88 26.00
C ILE A 315 18.40 2.36 24.57
N GLY A 316 18.04 3.64 24.43
CA GLY A 316 17.76 4.30 23.15
C GLY A 316 16.46 5.08 23.14
N LYS A 317 16.29 5.99 22.16
CA LYS A 317 15.01 6.70 21.97
C LYS A 317 13.93 5.71 21.53
N GLY A 318 12.85 5.59 22.30
CA GLY A 318 11.73 4.68 22.01
C GLY A 318 12.01 3.19 22.26
N SER A 319 13.13 2.85 22.90
CA SER A 319 13.46 1.43 23.19
C SER A 319 12.53 0.88 24.29
N GLU A 320 11.95 -0.30 24.09
CA GLU A 320 11.12 -0.97 25.08
C GLU A 320 11.73 -2.34 25.44
N ALA A 321 11.95 -2.60 26.73
CA ALA A 321 12.42 -3.89 27.23
C ALA A 321 11.38 -4.48 28.20
N ASN A 322 10.91 -5.70 27.94
CA ASN A 322 9.79 -6.32 28.64
C ASN A 322 10.22 -7.69 29.17
N LEU A 323 10.16 -7.89 30.49
CA LEU A 323 10.58 -9.13 31.15
C LEU A 323 9.46 -9.67 32.05
N GLY A 324 8.84 -10.80 31.68
CA GLY A 324 7.69 -11.32 32.42
C GLY A 324 6.49 -10.38 32.34
N THR A 325 6.29 -9.74 31.19
CA THR A 325 5.26 -8.73 30.97
C THR A 325 4.26 -9.18 29.92
N ILE A 326 2.96 -9.00 30.20
CA ILE A 326 1.88 -9.11 29.21
C ILE A 326 1.53 -7.69 28.74
N LYS A 327 1.56 -7.45 27.43
CA LYS A 327 1.17 -6.16 26.84
C LYS A 327 -0.08 -6.34 25.97
N ILE A 328 -1.10 -5.53 26.25
CA ILE A 328 -2.39 -5.52 25.57
C ILE A 328 -2.58 -4.11 25.01
N GLU A 329 -2.72 -3.98 23.69
CA GLU A 329 -2.91 -2.69 23.02
C GLU A 329 -4.19 -2.72 22.19
N GLY A 330 -5.05 -1.73 22.37
CA GLY A 330 -6.22 -1.53 21.51
C GLY A 330 -7.38 -2.50 21.71
N SER A 331 -7.40 -3.31 22.77
CA SER A 331 -8.48 -4.26 23.09
C SER A 331 -9.18 -3.91 24.41
N LYS A 332 -10.51 -4.07 24.49
CA LYS A 332 -11.20 -4.02 25.79
C LYS A 332 -11.05 -5.37 26.48
N ILE A 333 -11.01 -5.37 27.81
CA ILE A 333 -10.95 -6.61 28.58
C ILE A 333 -12.28 -6.78 29.30
N LYS A 334 -12.94 -7.92 29.07
CA LYS A 334 -14.17 -8.32 29.74
C LYS A 334 -13.92 -9.61 30.52
N GLY A 335 -13.39 -9.44 31.73
CA GLY A 335 -13.11 -10.55 32.63
C GLY A 335 -12.06 -10.17 33.68
N THR A 336 -11.33 -11.15 34.19
CA THR A 336 -10.41 -10.96 35.32
C THR A 336 -8.98 -10.84 34.83
N VAL A 337 -8.25 -9.84 35.32
CA VAL A 337 -6.80 -9.68 35.08
C VAL A 337 -6.07 -9.93 36.40
N VAL A 338 -5.17 -10.92 36.41
CA VAL A 338 -4.35 -11.32 37.56
C VAL A 338 -2.89 -11.17 37.19
N ASN A 339 -2.13 -10.39 37.96
CA ASN A 339 -0.68 -10.33 37.87
C ASN A 339 -0.07 -10.99 39.11
N GLU A 340 0.31 -12.26 38.98
CA GLU A 340 0.95 -13.08 40.02
C GLU A 340 2.46 -13.13 39.76
N GLY A 341 3.12 -12.00 40.02
CA GLY A 341 4.54 -11.79 39.75
C GLY A 341 5.41 -11.73 41.00
N THR A 342 6.39 -12.63 41.15
CA THR A 342 7.39 -12.60 42.22
C THR A 342 8.79 -12.47 41.66
N ALA A 343 9.42 -11.30 41.82
CA ALA A 343 10.76 -11.06 41.30
C ALA A 343 11.73 -10.57 42.40
N SER A 344 12.90 -11.18 42.49
CA SER A 344 13.96 -10.80 43.45
C SER A 344 15.22 -10.35 42.72
N ASN A 345 15.98 -9.42 43.32
CA ASN A 345 17.24 -8.91 42.79
C ASN A 345 17.11 -8.41 41.33
N VAL A 346 16.18 -7.49 41.10
CA VAL A 346 15.85 -6.98 39.75
C VAL A 346 16.58 -5.67 39.48
N THR A 347 17.32 -5.61 38.39
CA THR A 347 17.82 -4.38 37.77
C THR A 347 16.92 -4.05 36.58
N ASN A 348 16.09 -3.01 36.70
CA ASN A 348 15.18 -2.58 35.63
C ASN A 348 15.51 -1.14 35.20
N VAL A 349 16.06 -0.95 34.00
CA VAL A 349 16.68 0.31 33.58
C VAL A 349 16.14 0.73 32.21
N ALA A 350 15.68 1.98 32.10
CA ALA A 350 15.28 2.60 30.84
C ALA A 350 16.05 3.91 30.64
N ILE A 351 16.79 4.03 29.54
CA ILE A 351 17.63 5.21 29.24
C ILE A 351 17.34 5.68 27.81
N GLY A 352 16.77 6.88 27.67
CA GLY A 352 16.45 7.50 26.38
C GLY A 352 15.05 8.10 26.34
N ASN A 353 14.81 9.06 25.43
CA ASN A 353 13.49 9.69 25.29
C ASN A 353 12.46 8.66 24.80
N GLY A 354 11.41 8.41 25.60
CA GLY A 354 10.40 7.38 25.32
C GLY A 354 10.87 5.94 25.55
N ALA A 355 12.00 5.73 26.23
CA ALA A 355 12.42 4.38 26.63
C ALA A 355 11.52 3.84 27.75
N ALA A 356 11.22 2.55 27.73
CA ALA A 356 10.44 1.88 28.76
C ALA A 356 11.07 0.52 29.10
N ALA A 357 11.19 0.21 30.38
CA ALA A 357 11.63 -1.10 30.86
C ALA A 357 10.61 -1.63 31.85
N ASN A 358 9.93 -2.72 31.49
CA ASN A 358 8.81 -3.28 32.23
C ASN A 358 9.17 -4.69 32.70
N THR A 359 9.01 -4.95 34.00
CA THR A 359 9.27 -6.27 34.59
C THR A 359 8.05 -6.73 35.37
N SER A 360 7.65 -8.00 35.19
CA SER A 360 6.62 -8.66 35.98
C SER A 360 5.27 -7.90 35.99
N SER A 361 4.85 -7.41 34.82
CA SER A 361 3.75 -6.45 34.70
C SER A 361 2.69 -6.85 33.67
N ILE A 362 1.51 -6.27 33.80
CA ILE A 362 0.51 -6.28 32.74
C ILE A 362 0.30 -4.83 32.31
N ILE A 363 0.51 -4.56 31.03
CA ILE A 363 0.40 -3.22 30.43
C ILE A 363 -0.80 -3.23 29.50
N ILE A 364 -1.76 -2.35 29.74
CA ILE A 364 -2.96 -2.19 28.92
C ILE A 364 -2.94 -0.77 28.36
N LYS A 365 -3.00 -0.62 27.03
CA LYS A 365 -2.95 0.68 26.33
C LYS A 365 -4.09 0.85 25.35
#